data_AF-A0AA95NFR4-F1
#
_entry.id   AF-A0AA95NFR4-F1
#
_cell.length_a   1.000
_cell.length_b   1.000
_cell.length_c   1.000
_cell.angle_alpha   90.00
_cell.angle_beta   90.00
_cell.angle_gamma   90.00
#
_symmetry.space_group_name_H-M   'P 1'
#
loop_
_entity.id
_entity.type
_entity.pdbx_description
1 polymer ?
#
loop_
_entity_poly.entity_id
_entity_poly.type
_entity_poly.pdbx_seq_one_letter_code
_entity_poly.pdbx_strand_id
1 'polypeptide(L)'
;MDSIDEARKKEAREGLMMLPVALLFLIALAGVYLVLLSEEVEFFGVIYWGFAKDLWFFSLILIGGLGVFFLVLSVSFLIFVALVAKELSAKQHPWKPLIISSLLLIMGFWILKAAVYFNSYLSGNVRNINMFFESYSGGMEAFIDIAGIILLLVSLFLSSFIYSLILLAVKLPGCAKGFANKARANR
;
A
#
# COMPACT_ATOMS: atom_id res chain seq x y z
N MET A 1 -29.05 31.33 2.87
CA MET A 1 -28.25 30.99 1.66
C MET A 1 -26.84 30.52 2.06
N ASP A 2 -26.52 30.54 3.35
CA ASP A 2 -25.17 30.30 3.90
C ASP A 2 -24.75 28.82 4.01
N SER A 3 -25.69 27.88 4.04
CA SER A 3 -25.37 26.46 4.26
C SER A 3 -24.63 25.79 3.10
N ILE A 4 -24.82 26.28 1.87
CA ILE A 4 -24.17 25.72 0.66
C ILE A 4 -22.74 26.26 0.54
N ASP A 5 -22.53 27.55 0.85
CA ASP A 5 -21.21 28.17 0.82
C ASP A 5 -20.33 27.70 1.99
N GLU A 6 -20.90 27.44 3.17
CA GLU A 6 -20.19 26.78 4.27
C GLU A 6 -19.79 25.34 3.93
N ALA A 7 -20.68 24.59 3.26
CA ALA A 7 -20.37 23.24 2.80
C ALA A 7 -19.23 23.22 1.77
N ARG A 8 -19.24 24.14 0.80
CA ARG A 8 -18.16 24.29 -0.19
C ARG A 8 -16.82 24.69 0.43
N LYS A 9 -16.83 25.61 1.40
CA LYS A 9 -15.61 26.00 2.12
C LYS A 9 -15.03 24.84 2.94
N LYS A 10 -15.89 23.99 3.49
CA LYS A 10 -15.48 22.79 4.22
C LYS A 10 -14.87 21.74 3.29
N GLU A 11 -15.49 21.44 2.16
CA GLU A 11 -14.93 20.54 1.14
C GLU A 11 -13.59 21.06 0.59
N ALA A 12 -13.47 22.36 0.32
CA ALA A 12 -12.21 22.96 -0.13
C ALA A 12 -11.10 22.83 0.92
N ARG A 13 -11.43 22.98 2.21
CA ARG A 13 -10.47 22.82 3.32
C ARG A 13 -10.07 21.36 3.51
N GLU A 14 -11.01 20.42 3.39
CA GLU A 14 -10.73 18.98 3.43
C GLU A 14 -9.88 18.55 2.23
N GLY A 15 -10.14 19.08 1.03
CA GLY A 15 -9.32 18.86 -0.17
C GLY A 15 -7.89 19.41 -0.02
N LEU A 16 -7.74 20.60 0.58
CA LEU A 16 -6.43 21.18 0.92
C LEU A 16 -5.65 20.33 1.92
N MET A 17 -6.32 19.65 2.85
CA MET A 17 -5.66 18.73 3.79
C MET A 17 -5.17 17.44 3.12
N MET A 18 -5.70 17.07 1.94
CA MET A 18 -5.26 15.89 1.19
C MET A 18 -4.08 16.16 0.24
N LEU A 19 -3.76 17.44 -0.04
CA LEU A 19 -2.67 17.84 -0.93
C LEU A 19 -1.29 17.25 -0.55
N PRO A 20 -0.87 17.23 0.72
CA PRO A 20 0.39 16.60 1.13
C PRO A 20 0.43 15.10 0.83
N VAL A 21 -0.70 14.41 0.98
CA VAL A 21 -0.81 12.98 0.69
C VAL A 21 -0.73 12.74 -0.82
N ALA A 22 -1.39 13.57 -1.62
CA ALA A 22 -1.31 13.52 -3.08
C ALA A 22 0.13 13.79 -3.57
N LEU A 23 0.84 14.74 -2.95
CA LEU A 23 2.23 15.04 -3.27
C LEU A 23 3.15 13.85 -2.96
N LEU A 24 3.00 13.23 -1.78
CA LEU A 24 3.76 12.03 -1.43
C LEU A 24 3.50 10.87 -2.41
N PHE A 25 2.24 10.71 -2.84
CA PHE A 25 1.88 9.71 -3.83
C PHE A 25 2.52 9.98 -5.20
N LEU A 26 2.53 11.24 -5.65
CA LEU A 26 3.20 11.63 -6.89
C LEU A 26 4.72 11.41 -6.83
N ILE A 27 5.36 11.71 -5.71
CA ILE A 27 6.79 11.44 -5.51
C ILE A 27 7.07 9.93 -5.57
N ALA A 28 6.23 9.11 -4.95
CA ALA A 28 6.36 7.65 -5.00
C ALA A 28 6.21 7.12 -6.43
N LEU A 29 5.21 7.60 -7.18
CA LEU A 29 5.02 7.23 -8.59
C LEU A 29 6.19 7.66 -9.47
N ALA A 30 6.71 8.87 -9.28
CA ALA A 30 7.88 9.35 -10.00
C ALA A 30 9.11 8.48 -9.71
N GLY A 31 9.32 8.08 -8.46
CA GLY A 31 10.40 7.16 -8.07
C GLY A 31 10.28 5.80 -8.75
N VAL A 32 9.09 5.20 -8.76
CA VAL A 32 8.82 3.94 -9.47
C VAL A 32 9.13 4.07 -10.95
N TYR A 33 8.66 5.15 -11.58
CA TYR A 33 8.86 5.41 -12.99
C TYR A 33 10.34 5.57 -13.36
N LEU A 34 11.12 6.29 -12.53
CA LEU A 34 12.55 6.46 -12.73
C LEU A 34 13.32 5.13 -12.66
N VAL A 35 12.97 4.25 -11.72
CA VAL A 35 13.61 2.93 -11.59
C VAL A 35 13.32 2.03 -12.80
N LEU A 36 12.09 2.09 -13.32
CA LEU A 36 11.71 1.31 -14.51
C LEU A 36 12.45 1.78 -15.77
N LEU A 37 12.60 3.09 -15.96
CA LEU A 37 13.28 3.66 -17.14
C LEU A 37 14.80 3.59 -17.09
N SER A 38 15.41 3.56 -15.90
CA SER A 38 16.86 3.51 -15.79
C SER A 38 17.42 2.20 -16.34
N GLU A 39 18.43 2.26 -17.21
CA GLU A 39 19.08 1.06 -17.74
C GLU A 39 19.75 0.25 -16.62
N GLU A 40 20.40 0.97 -15.70
CA GLU A 40 21.06 0.40 -14.53
C GLU A 40 20.64 1.16 -13.26
N VAL A 41 20.62 0.47 -12.12
CA VAL A 41 20.32 1.06 -10.82
C VAL A 41 21.37 0.60 -9.82
N GLU A 42 22.09 1.55 -9.22
CA GLU A 42 23.00 1.26 -8.13
C GLU A 42 22.25 1.34 -6.79
N PHE A 43 22.30 0.25 -6.02
CA PHE A 43 21.71 0.21 -4.69
C PHE A 43 22.66 -0.48 -3.71
N PHE A 44 23.02 0.21 -2.63
CA PHE A 44 24.01 -0.26 -1.64
C PHE A 44 25.33 -0.77 -2.26
N GLY A 45 25.83 -0.10 -3.30
CA GLY A 45 27.09 -0.45 -3.98
C GLY A 45 27.00 -1.64 -4.94
N VAL A 46 25.79 -2.12 -5.24
CA VAL A 46 25.53 -3.18 -6.21
C VAL A 46 24.80 -2.58 -7.41
N ILE A 47 25.34 -2.80 -8.61
CA ILE A 47 24.73 -2.35 -9.86
C ILE A 47 23.78 -3.43 -10.37
N TYR A 48 22.49 -3.10 -10.39
CA TYR A 48 21.44 -3.93 -10.98
C TYR A 48 21.17 -3.47 -12.40
N TRP A 49 21.12 -4.42 -13.33
CA TRP A 49 20.83 -4.18 -14.74
C TRP A 49 20.03 -5.35 -15.31
N GLY A 50 19.36 -5.15 -16.45
CA GLY A 50 18.57 -6.19 -17.11
C GLY A 50 17.51 -6.83 -16.20
N PHE A 51 17.30 -8.14 -16.35
CA PHE A 51 16.27 -8.88 -15.61
C PHE A 51 16.50 -8.88 -14.09
N ALA A 52 17.75 -8.84 -13.62
CA ALA A 52 18.06 -8.76 -12.20
C ALA A 52 17.55 -7.45 -11.57
N LYS A 53 17.51 -6.35 -12.33
CA LYS A 53 16.92 -5.07 -11.89
C LYS A 53 15.41 -5.22 -11.66
N ASP A 54 14.72 -5.80 -12.62
CA ASP A 54 13.27 -5.98 -12.54
C ASP A 54 12.91 -6.92 -11.38
N LEU A 55 13.61 -8.04 -11.26
CA LEU A 55 13.42 -9.00 -10.17
C LEU A 55 13.70 -8.38 -8.79
N TRP A 56 14.75 -7.57 -8.68
CA TRP A 56 15.06 -6.82 -7.47
C TRP A 56 13.94 -5.84 -7.12
N PHE A 57 13.50 -5.03 -8.08
CA PHE A 57 12.46 -4.03 -7.88
C PHE A 57 11.12 -4.69 -7.50
N PHE A 58 10.75 -5.79 -8.15
CA PHE A 58 9.56 -6.57 -7.82
C PHE A 58 9.64 -7.18 -6.43
N SER A 59 10.79 -7.75 -6.06
CA SER A 59 11.00 -8.30 -4.72
C SER A 59 10.82 -7.23 -3.65
N LEU A 60 11.36 -6.02 -3.89
CA LEU A 60 11.26 -4.89 -2.97
C LEU A 60 9.81 -4.40 -2.81
N ILE A 61 9.07 -4.23 -3.90
CA ILE A 61 7.67 -3.81 -3.86
C ILE A 61 6.80 -4.87 -3.19
N LEU A 62 6.93 -6.14 -3.59
CA LEU A 62 6.04 -7.19 -3.10
C LEU A 62 6.36 -7.58 -1.67
N ILE A 63 7.60 -8.00 -1.39
CA ILE A 63 7.96 -8.52 -0.06
C ILE A 63 8.15 -7.35 0.92
N GLY A 64 8.86 -6.31 0.51
CA GLY A 64 9.04 -5.11 1.32
C GLY A 64 7.72 -4.38 1.58
N GLY A 65 6.91 -4.17 0.53
CA GLY A 65 5.59 -3.54 0.65
C GLY A 65 4.62 -4.34 1.52
N LEU A 66 4.60 -5.68 1.39
CA LEU A 66 3.78 -6.53 2.25
C LEU A 66 4.20 -6.44 3.72
N GLY A 67 5.50 -6.37 3.99
CA GLY A 67 6.02 -6.18 5.35
C GLY A 67 5.54 -4.86 5.96
N VAL A 68 5.67 -3.76 5.23
CA VAL A 68 5.17 -2.43 5.66
C VAL A 68 3.65 -2.45 5.84
N PHE A 69 2.90 -3.11 4.97
CA PHE A 69 1.45 -3.25 5.08
C PHE A 69 1.05 -3.87 6.42
N PHE A 70 1.71 -4.95 6.85
CA PHE A 70 1.41 -5.57 8.15
C PHE A 70 1.75 -4.68 9.34
N LEU A 71 2.83 -3.89 9.26
CA LEU A 71 3.17 -2.91 10.30
C LEU A 71 2.12 -1.79 10.39
N VAL A 72 1.67 -1.25 9.26
CA VAL A 72 0.63 -0.21 9.24
C VAL A 72 -0.71 -0.78 9.70
N LEU A 73 -1.03 -2.01 9.30
CA LEU A 73 -2.25 -2.71 9.69
C LEU A 73 -2.30 -2.97 11.19
N SER A 74 -1.17 -3.33 11.82
CA SER A 74 -1.14 -3.58 13.27
C SER A 74 -1.51 -2.33 14.08
N VAL A 75 -1.00 -1.16 13.67
CA VAL A 75 -1.30 0.13 14.30
C VAL A 75 -2.72 0.57 13.99
N SER A 76 -3.14 0.45 12.74
CA SER A 76 -4.50 0.81 12.30
C SER A 76 -5.57 -0.01 13.02
N PHE A 77 -5.30 -1.28 13.28
CA PHE A 77 -6.18 -2.17 14.03
C PHE A 77 -6.36 -1.70 15.49
N LEU A 78 -5.29 -1.27 16.17
CA LEU A 78 -5.41 -0.73 17.54
C LEU A 78 -6.28 0.52 17.59
N ILE A 79 -6.06 1.44 16.64
CA ILE A 79 -6.85 2.67 16.53
C ILE A 79 -8.32 2.33 16.27
N PHE A 80 -8.59 1.43 15.32
CA PHE A 80 -9.93 1.00 14.98
C PHE A 80 -10.65 0.41 16.20
N VAL A 81 -10.03 -0.53 16.91
CA VAL A 81 -10.64 -1.15 18.07
C VAL A 81 -10.88 -0.13 19.20
N ALA A 82 -9.95 0.80 19.42
CA ALA A 82 -10.11 1.87 20.40
C ALA A 82 -11.32 2.77 20.08
N LEU A 83 -11.51 3.14 18.81
CA LEU A 83 -12.66 3.92 18.35
C LEU A 83 -13.98 3.16 18.51
N VAL A 84 -14.00 1.88 18.12
CA VAL A 84 -15.18 1.01 18.25
C VAL A 84 -15.57 0.83 19.72
N ALA A 85 -14.60 0.58 20.61
CA ALA A 85 -14.86 0.45 22.04
C ALA A 85 -15.44 1.74 22.65
N LYS A 86 -14.96 2.90 22.21
CA LYS A 86 -15.47 4.22 22.62
C LYS A 86 -16.93 4.44 22.19
N GLU A 87 -17.26 4.13 20.93
CA GLU A 87 -18.61 4.35 20.39
C GLU A 87 -19.65 3.35 20.92
N LEU A 88 -19.27 2.08 21.12
CA LEU A 88 -20.20 1.05 21.60
C LEU A 88 -20.36 1.01 23.13
N SER A 89 -19.65 1.88 23.88
CA SER A 89 -19.56 1.80 25.35
C SER A 89 -19.25 0.39 25.86
N ALA A 90 -18.59 -0.42 25.02
CA ALA A 90 -18.34 -1.81 25.29
C ALA A 90 -17.07 -1.90 26.15
N LYS A 91 -17.18 -2.52 27.33
CA LYS A 91 -16.02 -2.88 28.15
C LYS A 91 -15.26 -4.02 27.48
N GLN A 92 -14.51 -3.73 26.42
CA GLN A 92 -13.54 -4.67 25.89
C GLN A 92 -12.28 -4.67 26.74
N HIS A 93 -11.84 -5.85 27.15
CA HIS A 93 -10.59 -6.02 27.88
C HIS A 93 -9.41 -5.69 26.94
N PRO A 94 -8.50 -4.77 27.31
CA PRO A 94 -7.52 -4.17 26.40
C PRO A 94 -6.47 -5.15 25.85
N TRP A 95 -6.41 -6.35 26.40
CA TRP A 95 -5.38 -7.34 26.10
C TRP A 95 -5.59 -8.07 24.78
N LYS A 96 -6.85 -8.36 24.38
CA LYS A 96 -7.11 -9.10 23.13
C LYS A 96 -6.69 -8.30 21.89
N PRO A 97 -7.04 -7.00 21.75
CA PRO A 97 -6.60 -6.20 20.61
C PRO A 97 -5.07 -6.02 20.58
N LEU A 98 -4.46 -5.92 21.77
CA LEU A 98 -3.01 -5.77 21.92
C LEU A 98 -2.27 -7.03 21.47
N ILE A 99 -2.75 -8.23 21.81
CA ILE A 99 -2.17 -9.50 21.33
C ILE A 99 -2.26 -9.59 19.81
N ILE A 100 -3.43 -9.33 19.22
CA ILE A 100 -3.62 -9.41 17.76
C ILE A 100 -2.72 -8.41 17.03
N SER A 101 -2.65 -7.16 17.51
CA SER A 101 -1.76 -6.15 16.95
C SER A 101 -0.29 -6.56 17.04
N SER A 102 0.14 -7.07 18.19
CA SER A 102 1.51 -7.57 18.36
C SER A 102 1.84 -8.72 17.41
N LEU A 103 0.91 -9.66 17.17
CA LEU A 103 1.11 -10.74 16.21
C LEU A 103 1.26 -10.22 14.78
N LEU A 104 0.42 -9.26 14.36
CA LEU A 104 0.53 -8.61 13.05
C LEU A 104 1.87 -7.86 12.90
N LEU A 105 2.28 -7.16 13.96
CA LEU A 105 3.56 -6.45 14.01
C LEU A 105 4.74 -7.41 13.85
N ILE A 106 4.75 -8.52 14.62
CA ILE A 106 5.76 -9.57 14.53
C ILE A 106 5.82 -10.15 13.11
N MET A 107 4.66 -10.44 12.52
CA MET A 107 4.60 -10.97 11.15
C MET A 107 5.16 -9.97 10.12
N GLY A 108 4.85 -8.68 10.27
CA GLY A 108 5.44 -7.62 9.45
C GLY A 108 6.97 -7.58 9.55
N PHE A 109 7.53 -7.69 10.77
CA PHE A 109 8.98 -7.77 10.97
C PHE A 109 9.62 -9.00 10.32
N TRP A 110 8.99 -10.17 10.43
CA TRP A 110 9.49 -11.39 9.78
C TRP A 110 9.52 -11.27 8.26
N ILE A 111 8.48 -10.66 7.67
CA ILE A 111 8.41 -10.41 6.22
C ILE A 111 9.49 -9.41 5.79
N LEU A 112 9.69 -8.32 6.54
CA LEU A 112 10.78 -7.37 6.24
C LEU A 112 12.16 -8.02 6.34
N LYS A 113 12.38 -8.88 7.34
CA LYS A 113 13.62 -9.66 7.46
C LYS A 113 13.81 -10.58 6.26
N ALA A 114 12.74 -11.23 5.80
CA ALA A 114 12.77 -12.03 4.57
C ALA A 114 13.10 -11.17 3.34
N ALA A 115 12.53 -9.96 3.23
CA ALA A 115 12.85 -9.02 2.14
C ALA A 115 14.35 -8.68 2.11
N VAL A 116 14.97 -8.40 3.26
CA VAL A 116 16.42 -8.14 3.36
C VAL A 116 17.25 -9.36 2.95
N TYR A 117 16.83 -10.56 3.37
CA TYR A 117 17.49 -11.80 2.98
C TYR A 117 17.40 -12.04 1.46
N PHE A 118 16.20 -11.89 0.88
CA PHE A 118 15.99 -11.98 -0.56
C PHE A 118 16.83 -10.96 -1.33
N ASN A 119 16.86 -9.71 -0.86
CA ASN A 119 17.68 -8.66 -1.46
C ASN A 119 19.15 -9.08 -1.48
N SER A 120 19.69 -9.55 -0.35
CA SER A 120 21.08 -10.00 -0.24
C SER A 120 21.38 -11.18 -1.16
N TYR A 121 20.44 -12.13 -1.28
CA TYR A 121 20.55 -13.26 -2.18
C TYR A 121 20.58 -12.82 -3.65
N LEU A 122 19.73 -11.88 -4.05
CA LEU A 122 19.72 -11.29 -5.38
C LEU A 122 21.01 -10.53 -5.66
N SER A 123 21.46 -9.68 -4.73
CA SER A 123 22.72 -8.93 -4.83
C SER A 123 23.91 -9.86 -5.07
N GLY A 124 23.99 -10.97 -4.34
CA GLY A 124 25.08 -11.94 -4.48
C GLY A 124 25.07 -12.72 -5.80
N ASN A 125 23.96 -12.70 -6.53
CA ASN A 125 23.76 -13.52 -7.74
C ASN A 125 23.37 -12.70 -8.98
N VAL A 126 23.46 -11.37 -8.96
CA VAL A 126 23.05 -10.49 -10.07
C VAL A 126 23.59 -10.97 -11.42
N ARG A 127 24.90 -11.25 -11.50
CA ARG A 127 25.54 -11.72 -12.73
C ARG A 127 24.97 -13.05 -13.22
N ASN A 128 24.75 -14.01 -12.31
CA ASN A 128 24.20 -15.33 -12.66
C ASN A 128 22.75 -15.23 -13.14
N ILE A 129 21.96 -14.36 -12.53
CA ILE A 129 20.56 -14.12 -12.90
C ILE A 129 20.47 -13.55 -14.32
N ASN A 130 21.30 -12.56 -14.65
CA ASN A 130 21.33 -11.98 -15.99
C ASN A 130 21.85 -12.96 -17.04
N MET A 131 22.92 -13.71 -16.75
CA MET A 131 23.44 -14.73 -17.67
C MET A 131 22.43 -15.87 -17.91
N PHE A 132 21.69 -16.26 -16.87
CA PHE A 132 20.60 -17.24 -17.00
C PHE A 132 19.50 -16.74 -17.93
N PHE A 133 19.11 -15.47 -17.79
CA PHE A 133 18.08 -14.86 -18.63
C PHE A 133 18.52 -14.73 -20.09
N GLU A 134 19.75 -14.27 -20.35
CA GLU A 134 20.33 -14.19 -21.70
C GLU A 134 20.40 -15.56 -22.38
N SER A 135 20.62 -16.63 -21.61
CA SER A 135 20.66 -18.01 -22.12
C SER A 135 19.26 -18.58 -22.43
N TYR A 136 18.20 -17.98 -21.88
CA TYR A 136 16.80 -18.42 -22.02
C TYR A 136 15.93 -17.50 -22.92
N SER A 137 16.49 -16.39 -23.42
CA SER A 137 15.76 -15.30 -24.09
C SER A 137 15.11 -15.67 -25.43
N GLY A 138 15.31 -16.88 -25.96
CA GLY A 138 14.59 -17.38 -27.14
C GLY A 138 13.06 -17.51 -26.98
N GLY A 139 12.51 -17.39 -25.76
CA GLY A 139 11.06 -17.44 -25.51
C GLY A 139 10.54 -16.70 -24.27
N MET A 140 11.40 -15.98 -23.54
CA MET A 140 11.06 -15.33 -22.26
C MET A 140 10.60 -13.87 -22.37
N GLU A 141 10.77 -13.20 -23.52
CA GLU A 141 10.25 -11.85 -23.75
C GLU A 141 8.73 -11.78 -23.49
N ALA A 142 7.99 -12.80 -23.95
CA ALA A 142 6.56 -12.93 -23.68
C ALA A 142 6.23 -13.09 -22.18
N PHE A 143 7.11 -13.73 -21.38
CA PHE A 143 6.88 -13.88 -19.95
C PHE A 143 7.06 -12.56 -19.20
N ILE A 144 8.06 -11.76 -19.59
CA ILE A 144 8.27 -10.42 -19.04
C ILE A 144 7.11 -9.49 -19.42
N ASP A 145 6.66 -9.52 -20.67
CA ASP A 145 5.49 -8.74 -21.11
C ASP A 145 4.23 -9.15 -20.36
N ILE A 146 3.98 -10.45 -20.20
CA ILE A 146 2.86 -10.97 -19.41
C ILE A 146 2.99 -10.56 -17.94
N ALA A 147 4.18 -10.65 -17.34
CA ALA A 147 4.41 -10.23 -15.96
C ALA A 147 4.19 -8.71 -15.79
N GLY A 148 4.62 -7.90 -16.76
CA GLY A 148 4.35 -6.46 -16.81
C GLY A 148 2.86 -6.14 -16.91
N ILE A 149 2.12 -6.87 -17.76
CA ILE A 149 0.65 -6.73 -17.87
C ILE A 149 -0.05 -7.15 -16.58
N ILE A 150 0.36 -8.28 -15.98
CA ILE A 150 -0.18 -8.72 -14.69
C ILE A 150 0.07 -7.66 -13.62
N LEU A 151 1.25 -7.06 -13.61
CA LEU A 151 1.57 -6.02 -12.65
C LEU A 151 0.73 -4.76 -12.84
N LEU A 152 0.53 -4.36 -14.10
CA LEU A 152 -0.33 -3.24 -14.46
C LEU A 152 -1.77 -3.52 -13.99
N LEU A 153 -2.29 -4.72 -14.23
CA LEU A 153 -3.61 -5.15 -13.74
C LEU A 153 -3.71 -5.16 -12.21
N VAL A 154 -2.69 -5.68 -11.52
CA VAL A 154 -2.63 -5.70 -10.05
C VAL A 154 -2.57 -4.27 -9.49
N SER A 155 -1.81 -3.37 -10.12
CA SER A 155 -1.72 -1.96 -9.73
C SER A 155 -3.03 -1.21 -9.96
N LEU A 156 -3.74 -1.47 -11.06
CA LEU A 156 -5.06 -0.92 -11.37
C LEU A 156 -6.11 -1.44 -10.40
N PHE A 157 -6.05 -2.72 -10.05
CA PHE A 157 -6.90 -3.31 -9.02
C PHE A 157 -6.64 -2.69 -7.65
N LEU A 158 -5.38 -2.60 -7.21
CA LEU A 158 -5.01 -2.00 -5.92
C LEU A 158 -5.41 -0.53 -5.84
N SER A 159 -5.15 0.26 -6.88
CA SER A 159 -5.52 1.67 -6.93
C SER A 159 -7.04 1.87 -6.94
N SER A 160 -7.79 1.10 -7.74
CA SER A 160 -9.26 1.14 -7.74
C SER A 160 -9.86 0.65 -6.42
N PHE A 161 -9.26 -0.34 -5.79
CA PHE A 161 -9.67 -0.85 -4.47
C PHE A 161 -9.41 0.19 -3.37
N ILE A 162 -8.24 0.81 -3.33
CA ILE A 162 -7.90 1.90 -2.41
C ILE A 162 -8.83 3.09 -2.62
N TYR A 163 -9.05 3.51 -3.88
CA TYR A 163 -9.99 4.58 -4.21
C TYR A 163 -11.41 4.26 -3.76
N SER A 164 -11.85 3.01 -3.92
CA SER A 164 -13.15 2.54 -3.43
C SER A 164 -13.25 2.57 -1.91
N LEU A 165 -12.18 2.19 -1.19
CA LEU A 165 -12.12 2.29 0.26
C LEU A 165 -12.18 3.74 0.74
N ILE A 166 -11.48 4.66 0.06
CA ILE A 166 -11.54 6.10 0.35
C ILE A 166 -12.96 6.63 0.13
N LEU A 167 -13.58 6.30 -1.01
CA LEU A 167 -14.97 6.68 -1.28
C LEU A 167 -15.95 6.13 -0.25
N LEU A 168 -15.74 4.89 0.20
CA LEU A 168 -16.55 4.26 1.22
C LEU A 168 -16.38 4.96 2.58
N ALA A 169 -15.14 5.28 2.96
CA ALA A 169 -14.82 6.03 4.17
C ALA A 169 -15.41 7.45 4.17
N VAL A 170 -15.41 8.12 3.02
CA VAL A 170 -16.01 9.47 2.85
C VAL A 170 -17.54 9.41 2.87
N LYS A 171 -18.15 8.39 2.26
CA LYS A 171 -19.62 8.24 2.20
C LYS A 171 -20.25 7.66 3.48
N LEU A 172 -19.51 6.86 4.25
CA LEU A 172 -19.95 6.27 5.52
C LEU A 172 -20.54 7.29 6.52
N PRO A 173 -19.90 8.44 6.83
CA PRO A 173 -20.47 9.42 7.74
C PRO A 173 -21.74 10.09 7.20
N GLY A 174 -21.88 10.23 5.88
CA GLY A 174 -23.10 10.75 5.24
C GLY A 174 -24.28 9.76 5.34
N CYS A 175 -24.05 8.50 5.01
CA CYS A 175 -25.06 7.44 5.11
C CYS A 175 -25.44 7.14 6.56
N ALA A 176 -24.49 7.17 7.51
CA ALA A 176 -24.75 6.97 8.93
C ALA A 176 -25.64 8.10 9.51
N LYS A 177 -25.39 9.36 9.12
CA LYS A 177 -26.24 10.49 9.50
C LYS A 177 -27.65 10.41 8.89
N GLY A 178 -27.75 9.99 7.63
CA GLY A 178 -29.04 9.77 6.95
C GLY A 178 -29.90 8.70 7.61
N PHE A 179 -29.27 7.57 8.01
CA PHE A 179 -29.96 6.50 8.75
C PHE A 179 -30.36 6.92 10.16
N ALA A 180 -29.49 7.63 10.90
CA ALA A 180 -29.80 8.14 12.23
C ALA A 180 -30.96 9.14 12.23
N ASN A 181 -31.05 10.00 11.20
CA ASN A 181 -32.16 10.94 11.05
C ASN A 181 -33.48 10.25 10.68
N LYS A 182 -33.45 9.24 9.80
CA LYS A 182 -34.65 8.42 9.50
C LYS A 182 -35.13 7.62 10.72
N ALA A 183 -34.21 7.08 11.52
CA ALA A 183 -34.54 6.35 12.74
C ALA A 183 -35.15 7.26 13.83
N ARG A 184 -34.79 8.55 13.87
CA ARG A 184 -35.41 9.56 14.76
C ARG A 184 -36.75 10.07 14.24
N ALA A 185 -36.96 10.10 12.93
CA ALA A 185 -38.23 10.55 12.33
C ALA A 185 -39.37 9.53 12.46
N ASN A 186 -39.06 8.25 12.73
CA ASN A 186 -40.02 7.17 12.94
C ASN A 186 -40.29 6.84 14.43
N ARG A 187 -39.82 7.69 15.36
CA ARG A 187 -40.21 7.68 16.78
C ARG A 187 -41.07 8.90 17.07
#